data_AF-A0A402APY7-F1
#
_entry.id   AF-A0A402APY7-F1
#
_cell.length_a   1.000
_cell.length_b   1.000
_cell.length_c   1.000
_cell.angle_alpha   90.00
_cell.angle_beta   90.00
_cell.angle_gamma   90.00
#
_symmetry.space_group_name_H-M   'P 1'
#
loop_
_entity.id
_entity.type
_entity.pdbx_description
1 polymer ?
#
loop_
_entity_poly.entity_id
_entity_poly.type
_entity_poly.pdbx_seq_one_letter_code
_entity_poly.pdbx_strand_id
1 'polypeptide(L)'
;MREELVLFMKVRVSIPVDLRIPTAGEFHIDKQTSSDQQPAEWENVVLASGVTGGDYLADLEPGIYQKSISAVGALPGFASTFEITPEGRYIDEAGQTFKIDEDGTLLQQ
;
A
#
# COMPACT_ATOMS: atom_id res chain seq x y z
N MET A 1 15.29 25.03 -11.89
CA MET A 1 14.83 23.82 -11.17
C MET A 1 13.69 23.25 -11.98
N ARG A 2 13.77 21.99 -12.39
CA ARG A 2 12.58 21.30 -12.92
C ARG A 2 11.90 20.67 -11.72
N GLU A 3 10.71 21.12 -11.38
CA GLU A 3 9.84 20.38 -10.47
C GLU A 3 9.54 19.05 -11.17
N GLU A 4 10.12 17.96 -10.67
CA GLU A 4 9.76 16.62 -11.10
C GLU A 4 8.31 16.42 -10.64
N LEU A 5 7.38 16.43 -11.59
CA LEU A 5 5.97 16.19 -11.30
C LEU A 5 5.84 14.74 -10.85
N VAL A 6 5.83 14.52 -9.54
CA VAL A 6 5.53 13.22 -8.96
C VAL A 6 4.09 12.88 -9.33
N LEU A 7 3.91 11.87 -10.18
CA LEU A 7 2.61 11.43 -10.64
C LEU A 7 1.97 10.55 -9.56
N PHE A 8 1.05 11.11 -8.79
CA PHE A 8 0.24 10.33 -7.85
C PHE A 8 -0.87 9.58 -8.60
N MET A 9 -1.13 8.36 -8.17
CA MET A 9 -2.15 7.47 -8.69
C MET A 9 -3.12 7.10 -7.57
N LYS A 10 -4.41 7.16 -7.87
CA LYS A 10 -5.45 6.66 -6.97
C LYS A 10 -5.44 5.14 -7.01
N VAL A 11 -5.30 4.49 -5.87
CA VAL A 11 -5.25 3.02 -5.78
C VAL A 11 -6.17 2.57 -4.66
N ARG A 12 -7.13 1.70 -4.99
CA ARG A 12 -7.91 0.96 -3.98
C ARG A 12 -7.08 -0.19 -3.47
N VAL A 13 -6.69 -0.08 -2.22
CA VAL A 13 -5.93 -1.10 -1.50
C VAL A 13 -6.87 -1.81 -0.55
N SER A 14 -7.08 -3.10 -0.77
CA SER A 14 -7.88 -3.91 0.14
C SER A 14 -7.12 -4.14 1.44
N ILE A 15 -7.79 -3.80 2.53
CA ILE A 15 -7.42 -4.05 3.92
C ILE A 15 -8.05 -5.39 4.32
N PRO A 16 -7.25 -6.44 4.58
CA PRO A 16 -7.80 -7.71 5.02
C PRO A 16 -8.46 -7.55 6.39
N VAL A 17 -9.56 -8.27 6.60
CA VAL A 17 -10.16 -8.41 7.93
C VAL A 17 -9.29 -9.37 8.74
N ASP A 18 -8.66 -8.89 9.81
CA ASP A 18 -7.92 -9.74 10.75
C ASP A 18 -8.78 -10.02 12.00
N LEU A 19 -9.35 -11.23 12.06
CA LEU A 19 -10.19 -11.67 13.18
C LEU A 19 -9.43 -11.80 14.51
N ARG A 20 -8.10 -11.74 14.49
CA ARG A 20 -7.26 -11.71 15.70
C ARG A 20 -7.21 -10.32 16.32
N ILE A 21 -7.64 -9.28 15.59
CA ILE A 21 -7.77 -7.91 16.08
C ILE A 21 -9.24 -7.75 16.51
N PRO A 22 -9.56 -7.90 17.81
CA PRO A 22 -10.96 -7.92 18.28
C PRO A 22 -11.63 -6.54 18.26
N THR A 23 -10.85 -5.49 18.00
CA THR A 23 -11.28 -4.10 17.94
C THR A 23 -10.79 -3.46 16.64
N ALA A 24 -11.23 -2.24 16.37
CA ALA A 24 -10.69 -1.49 15.25
C ALA A 24 -9.17 -1.28 15.41
N GLY A 25 -8.40 -1.59 14.37
CA GLY A 25 -6.93 -1.57 14.33
C GLY A 25 -6.34 -0.36 13.59
N GLU A 26 -5.05 -0.44 13.30
CA GLU A 26 -4.30 0.52 12.49
C GLU A 26 -3.87 -0.15 11.18
N PHE A 27 -4.14 0.51 10.06
CA PHE A 27 -3.67 0.12 8.74
C PHE A 27 -2.63 1.09 8.24
N HIS A 28 -1.53 0.52 7.76
CA HIS A 28 -0.34 1.23 7.34
C HIS A 28 -0.05 0.89 5.87
N ILE A 29 0.35 1.90 5.09
CA ILE A 29 1.08 1.69 3.84
C ILE A 29 2.44 2.35 4.01
N ASP A 30 3.48 1.55 3.85
CA ASP A 30 4.86 1.97 3.96
C ASP A 30 5.52 1.89 2.58
N LYS A 31 6.23 2.94 2.16
CA LYS A 31 6.98 3.01 0.91
C LYS A 31 8.42 2.60 1.16
N GLN A 32 8.99 1.79 0.29
CA GLN A 32 10.42 1.48 0.32
C GLN A 32 11.22 2.72 -0.12
N THR A 33 12.15 3.17 0.72
CA THR A 33 12.97 4.37 0.47
C THR A 33 14.41 4.05 0.07
N SER A 34 14.89 2.83 0.29
CA SER A 34 16.26 2.40 -0.06
C SER A 34 16.28 1.39 -1.22
N SER A 35 17.20 1.57 -2.17
CA SER A 35 17.45 0.66 -3.30
C SER A 35 18.67 -0.26 -3.08
N ASP A 36 18.47 -1.51 -3.50
CA ASP A 36 19.37 -2.60 -3.90
C ASP A 36 20.65 -2.99 -3.12
N GLN A 37 21.14 -2.23 -2.13
CA GLN A 37 22.40 -2.60 -1.43
C GLN A 37 22.41 -2.38 0.10
N GLN A 38 21.29 -2.04 0.71
CA GLN A 38 21.12 -1.89 2.16
C GLN A 38 19.87 -2.63 2.63
N PRO A 39 19.71 -2.95 3.93
CA PRO A 39 18.42 -3.38 4.44
C PRO A 39 17.35 -2.35 4.01
N ALA A 40 16.25 -2.84 3.44
CA ALA A 40 15.18 -1.98 2.95
C ALA A 40 14.65 -1.10 4.10
N GLU A 41 14.79 0.22 3.96
CA GLU A 41 14.11 1.16 4.83
C GLU A 41 12.70 1.42 4.28
N TRP A 42 11.77 1.56 5.20
CA TRP A 42 10.36 1.74 4.93
C TRP A 42 9.89 3.01 5.62
N GLU A 43 9.23 3.89 4.87
CA GLU A 43 8.63 5.11 5.38
C GLU A 43 7.11 4.99 5.34
N ASN A 44 6.45 5.27 6.46
CA ASN A 44 4.99 5.27 6.49
C ASN A 44 4.45 6.47 5.69
N VAL A 45 3.67 6.18 4.65
CA VAL A 45 3.03 7.20 3.79
C VAL A 45 1.52 7.26 4.00
N VAL A 46 0.92 6.20 4.55
CA VAL A 46 -0.50 6.17 4.93
C VAL A 46 -0.65 5.53 6.30
N LEU A 47 -1.43 6.18 7.16
CA LEU A 47 -1.92 5.65 8.44
C LEU A 47 -3.43 5.85 8.54
N ALA A 48 -4.17 4.75 8.71
CA ALA A 48 -5.60 4.76 8.94
C ALA A 48 -5.92 3.99 10.24
N SER A 49 -6.35 4.70 11.26
CA SER A 49 -6.77 4.11 12.54
C SER A 49 -8.27 3.81 12.55
N GLY A 50 -8.70 2.87 13.38
CA GLY A 50 -10.11 2.52 13.51
C GLY A 50 -10.63 1.63 12.37
N VAL A 51 -9.74 0.92 11.68
CA VAL A 51 -10.10 0.04 10.55
C VAL A 51 -10.40 -1.39 11.03
N THR A 52 -11.37 -2.04 10.39
CA THR A 52 -11.69 -3.46 10.64
C THR A 52 -11.52 -4.34 9.39
N GLY A 53 -11.15 -3.71 8.27
CA GLY A 53 -11.10 -4.30 6.92
C GLY A 53 -11.89 -3.46 5.93
N GLY A 54 -11.85 -3.85 4.65
CA GLY A 54 -12.54 -3.15 3.55
C GLY A 54 -11.56 -2.64 2.51
N ASP A 55 -11.93 -1.61 1.77
CA ASP A 55 -11.05 -0.97 0.78
C ASP A 55 -10.68 0.44 1.21
N TYR A 56 -9.41 0.79 1.04
CA TYR A 56 -8.89 2.12 1.30
C TYR A 56 -8.39 2.73 0.00
N LEU A 57 -8.82 3.97 -0.29
CA LEU A 57 -8.35 4.69 -1.46
C LEU A 57 -7.13 5.54 -1.07
N ALA A 58 -5.95 5.16 -1.59
CA ALA A 58 -4.70 5.87 -1.36
C ALA A 58 -4.26 6.61 -2.63
N ASP A 59 -3.67 7.79 -2.46
CA ASP A 59 -2.94 8.48 -3.54
C ASP A 59 -1.46 8.10 -3.41
N LEU A 60 -0.95 7.24 -4.30
CA LEU A 60 0.40 6.67 -4.24
C LEU A 60 1.19 7.02 -5.50
N GLU A 61 2.47 7.34 -5.34
CA GLU A 61 3.40 7.51 -6.46
C GLU A 61 3.97 6.16 -6.91
N PRO A 62 4.69 6.08 -8.04
CA PRO A 62 5.41 4.86 -8.40
C PRO A 62 6.42 4.44 -7.34
N GLY A 63 6.47 3.14 -7.05
CA GLY A 63 7.35 2.59 -6.03
C GLY A 63 6.91 1.24 -5.49
N ILE A 64 7.74 0.68 -4.61
CA ILE A 64 7.46 -0.55 -3.87
C ILE A 64 6.89 -0.19 -2.51
N TYR A 65 5.81 -0.86 -2.15
CA TYR A 65 5.04 -0.61 -0.95
C TYR A 65 4.83 -1.90 -0.16
N GLN A 66 4.66 -1.73 1.14
CA GLN A 66 4.17 -2.75 2.05
C GLN A 66 2.89 -2.23 2.70
N LYS A 67 1.82 -3.01 2.67
CA LYS A 67 0.62 -2.72 3.44
C LYS A 67 0.53 -3.66 4.64
N SER A 68 0.13 -3.14 5.79
CA SER A 68 -0.02 -3.94 7.00
C SER A 68 -1.20 -3.52 7.87
N ILE A 69 -1.70 -4.45 8.68
CA ILE A 69 -2.73 -4.19 9.70
C ILE A 69 -2.27 -4.74 11.05
N SER A 70 -2.50 -3.97 12.12
CA SER A 70 -2.21 -4.34 13.50
C SER A 70 -3.28 -3.84 14.47
N ALA A 71 -3.31 -4.42 15.66
CA ALA A 71 -3.95 -3.76 16.79
C ALA A 71 -3.19 -2.47 17.13
N VAL A 72 -3.89 -1.47 17.66
CA VAL A 72 -3.28 -0.19 18.04
C VAL A 72 -2.09 -0.40 18.98
N GLY A 73 -0.92 0.09 18.58
CA GLY A 73 0.31 -0.05 19.36
C GLY A 73 0.93 -1.46 19.39
N ALA A 74 0.44 -2.39 18.56
CA ALA A 74 1.02 -3.71 18.37
C ALA A 74 1.91 -3.77 17.13
N LEU A 75 2.75 -4.81 17.06
CA LEU A 75 3.48 -5.12 15.83
C LEU A 75 2.49 -5.54 14.71
N PRO A 76 2.80 -5.23 13.45
CA PRO A 76 2.06 -5.70 12.28
C PRO A 76 1.73 -7.20 12.36
N GLY A 77 0.43 -7.54 12.30
CA GLY A 77 -0.03 -8.93 12.34
C GLY A 77 -0.05 -9.59 10.96
N PHE A 78 -0.11 -8.77 9.91
CA PHE A 78 -0.09 -9.15 8.50
C PHE A 78 0.62 -8.05 7.71
N ALA A 79 1.49 -8.43 6.78
CA ALA A 79 2.11 -7.51 5.83
C ALA A 79 2.17 -8.19 4.45
N SER A 80 1.80 -7.45 3.40
CA SER A 80 1.92 -7.89 2.01
C SER A 80 2.53 -6.76 1.18
N THR A 81 3.41 -7.10 0.25
CA THR A 81 4.06 -6.12 -0.62
C THR A 81 3.31 -5.93 -1.93
N PHE A 82 3.41 -4.75 -2.51
CA PHE A 82 2.91 -4.46 -3.85
C PHE A 82 3.73 -3.36 -4.50
N GLU A 83 3.67 -3.24 -5.82
CA GLU A 83 4.37 -2.22 -6.59
C GLU A 83 3.37 -1.39 -7.40
N ILE A 84 3.61 -0.07 -7.46
CA ILE A 84 2.97 0.83 -8.41
C ILE A 84 4.02 1.19 -9.46
N THR A 85 3.81 0.80 -10.71
CA THR A 85 4.77 1.10 -11.78
C THR A 85 4.57 2.51 -12.33
N PRO A 86 5.60 3.14 -12.93
CA PRO A 86 5.47 4.46 -13.57
C PRO A 86 4.38 4.52 -14.65
N GLU A 87 4.02 3.39 -15.26
CA GLU A 87 2.99 3.29 -16.30
C GLU A 87 1.56 3.15 -15.74
N GLY A 88 1.37 3.19 -14.42
CA GLY A 88 0.04 3.08 -13.82
C GLY A 88 -0.46 1.65 -13.65
N ARG A 89 0.45 0.73 -13.34
CA ARG A 89 0.10 -0.67 -13.05
C ARG A 89 0.31 -0.97 -11.59
N TYR A 90 -0.57 -1.80 -11.05
CA TYR A 90 -0.43 -2.40 -9.73
C TYR A 90 0.11 -3.82 -9.90
N ILE A 91 1.17 -4.16 -9.19
CA ILE A 91 1.70 -5.52 -9.13
C ILE A 91 1.53 -6.01 -7.69
N ASP A 92 0.78 -7.08 -7.48
CA ASP A 92 0.56 -7.64 -6.14
C ASP A 92 1.75 -8.48 -5.64
N GLU A 93 1.65 -9.00 -4.42
CA GLU A 93 2.69 -9.86 -3.81
C GLU A 93 2.93 -11.17 -4.58
N ALA A 94 1.95 -11.61 -5.39
CA ALA A 94 2.06 -12.80 -6.22
C ALA A 94 2.66 -12.50 -7.61
N GLY A 95 2.98 -11.23 -7.88
CA GLY A 95 3.49 -10.78 -9.18
C GLY A 95 2.40 -10.61 -10.25
N GLN A 96 1.13 -10.63 -9.87
CA GLN A 96 0.03 -10.40 -10.79
C GLN A 96 -0.13 -8.91 -11.08
N THR A 97 -0.19 -8.57 -12.36
CA THR A 97 -0.34 -7.19 -12.82
C THR A 97 -1.81 -6.84 -13.03
N PHE A 98 -2.20 -5.67 -12.54
CA PHE A 98 -3.52 -5.08 -12.69
C PHE A 98 -3.39 -3.68 -13.28
N LYS A 99 -4.38 -3.30 -14.10
CA LYS A 99 -4.55 -1.91 -14.50
C LYS A 99 -5.24 -1.15 -13.37
N ILE A 100 -4.73 0.03 -13.04
CA ILE A 100 -5.37 0.95 -12.11
C ILE A 100 -6.35 1.83 -12.92
N ASP A 101 -7.63 1.78 -12.59
CA ASP A 101 -8.66 2.63 -13.21
C ASP A 101 -8.71 4.03 -12.59
N GLU A 102 -9.44 4.97 -13.19
CA GLU A 102 -9.51 6.37 -12.74
C GLU A 102 -10.02 6.52 -11.29
N ASP A 103 -10.88 5.61 -10.84
CA ASP A 103 -11.41 5.57 -9.46
C ASP A 103 -10.54 4.75 -8.49
N GLY A 104 -9.40 4.26 -8.96
CA GLY A 104 -8.44 3.42 -8.27
C GLY A 104 -8.76 1.94 -8.23
N THR A 105 -9.82 1.48 -8.91
CA THR A 105 -10.14 0.05 -9.03
C THR A 105 -9.02 -0.71 -9.73
N LEU A 106 -8.72 -1.91 -9.24
CA LEU A 106 -7.77 -2.83 -9.86
C LEU A 106 -8.51 -3.74 -10.85
N LEU A 107 -8.19 -3.62 -12.14
CA LEU A 107 -8.76 -4.43 -13.21
C LEU A 107 -7.74 -5.48 -13.65
N GLN A 108 -8.09 -6.75 -13.48
CA GLN A 108 -7.27 -7.88 -13.95
C GLN A 108 -7.26 -7.90 -15.48
N GLN A 109 -6.07 -8.05 -16.07
CA GLN A 109 -5.91 -8.21 -17.53
C GLN A 109 -5.99 -9.68 -17.95
#